data_AF-A0A4Y9UJ86-F1
#
_entry.id   AF-A0A4Y9UJ86-F1
#
_cell.length_a   1.000
_cell.length_b   1.000
_cell.length_c   1.000
_cell.angle_alpha   90.00
_cell.angle_beta   90.00
_cell.angle_gamma   90.00
#
_symmetry.space_group_name_H-M   'P 1'
#
loop_
_entity.id
_entity.type
_entity.pdbx_description
1 polymer ?
#
loop_
_entity_poly.entity_id
_entity_poly.type
_entity_poly.pdbx_seq_one_letter_code
_entity_poly.pdbx_strand_id
1 'polypeptide(L)'
;MKLTVERAFADSEVAARKLVELAANIEAVQDGRIYIERINAPFMFELKGSGTEFGAGLRYAVAQGWLELHESGTYVRLKSTGEDLLAKD
;
A
#
# COMPACT_ATOMS: atom_id res chain seq x y z
N MET A 1 -18.47 -5.95 -27.89
CA MET A 1 -17.17 -6.07 -27.19
C MET A 1 -17.30 -5.39 -25.84
N LYS A 2 -17.22 -6.15 -24.74
CA LYS A 2 -17.23 -5.59 -23.39
C LYS A 2 -15.79 -5.21 -23.09
N LEU A 3 -15.48 -3.90 -23.01
CA LEU A 3 -14.17 -3.45 -22.53
C LEU A 3 -14.01 -3.96 -21.10
N THR A 4 -13.26 -5.04 -20.92
CA THR A 4 -12.68 -5.38 -19.62
C THR A 4 -11.74 -4.23 -19.30
N VAL A 5 -12.16 -3.36 -18.38
CA VAL A 5 -11.26 -2.37 -17.78
C VAL A 5 -10.13 -3.19 -17.17
N GLU A 6 -8.91 -3.04 -17.68
CA GLU A 6 -7.73 -3.63 -17.07
C GLU A 6 -7.71 -3.19 -15.61
N ARG A 7 -7.80 -4.16 -14.72
CA ARG A 7 -7.88 -3.89 -13.30
C ARG A 7 -6.45 -3.59 -12.83
N ALA A 8 -6.16 -2.31 -12.65
CA ALA A 8 -4.80 -1.77 -12.45
C ALA A 8 -4.03 -2.42 -11.29
N PHE A 9 -4.71 -3.04 -10.32
CA PHE A 9 -4.12 -3.63 -9.13
C PHE A 9 -4.38 -5.14 -8.98
N ALA A 10 -4.72 -5.82 -10.09
CA ALA A 10 -4.87 -7.27 -10.09
C ALA A 10 -3.55 -8.00 -9.77
N ASP A 11 -2.42 -7.38 -10.09
CA ASP A 11 -1.09 -7.81 -9.66
C ASP A 11 -0.80 -7.28 -8.25
N SER A 12 -0.48 -8.19 -7.32
CA SER A 12 -0.22 -7.85 -5.92
C SER A 12 1.04 -7.02 -5.72
N GLU A 13 2.07 -7.17 -6.56
CA GLU A 13 3.26 -6.33 -6.50
C GLU A 13 2.93 -4.90 -6.93
N VAL A 14 2.16 -4.74 -8.02
CA VAL A 14 1.71 -3.42 -8.48
C VAL A 14 0.87 -2.73 -7.41
N ALA A 15 -0.05 -3.47 -6.78
CA ALA A 15 -0.81 -2.98 -5.64
C ALA A 15 0.13 -2.57 -4.48
N ALA A 16 1.08 -3.44 -4.10
CA ALA A 16 2.01 -3.20 -3.00
C ALA A 16 2.88 -1.96 -3.20
N ARG A 17 3.47 -1.77 -4.39
CA ARG A 17 4.25 -0.59 -4.73
C ARG A 17 3.41 0.67 -4.57
N LYS A 18 2.14 0.62 -4.99
CA LYS A 18 1.25 1.77 -4.81
C LYS A 18 0.92 2.05 -3.34
N LEU A 19 0.78 1.03 -2.50
CA LEU A 19 0.61 1.21 -1.06
C LEU A 19 1.84 1.86 -0.41
N VAL A 20 3.05 1.49 -0.86
CA VAL A 20 4.31 2.10 -0.41
C VAL A 20 4.37 3.58 -0.80
N GLU A 21 4.03 3.93 -2.04
CA GLU A 21 3.94 5.32 -2.49
C GLU A 21 2.94 6.12 -1.65
N LEU A 22 1.74 5.57 -1.39
CA LEU A 22 0.74 6.23 -0.56
C LEU A 22 1.24 6.40 0.88
N ALA A 23 1.87 5.38 1.47
CA ALA A 23 2.43 5.43 2.82
C ALA A 23 3.49 6.53 2.96
N ALA A 24 4.38 6.67 1.98
CA ALA A 24 5.45 7.67 2.01
C ALA A 24 4.95 9.13 1.94
N ASN A 25 3.73 9.35 1.45
CA ASN A 25 3.12 10.68 1.39
C ASN A 25 2.25 11.01 2.61
N ILE A 26 2.18 10.11 3.61
CA ILE A 26 1.39 10.32 4.82
C ILE A 26 2.33 10.64 5.98
N GLU A 27 2.08 11.75 6.65
CA GLU A 27 2.78 12.09 7.89
C GLU A 27 2.52 11.02 8.95
N ALA A 28 3.58 10.34 9.37
CA ALA A 28 3.51 9.34 10.41
C ALA A 28 3.27 10.01 11.78
N VAL A 29 2.48 9.34 12.63
CA VAL A 29 2.36 9.70 14.04
C VAL A 29 3.54 9.14 14.84
N GLN A 30 3.41 9.09 16.16
CA GLN A 30 4.44 8.56 17.07
C GLN A 30 4.99 7.19 16.62
N ASP A 31 6.31 7.03 16.73
CA ASP A 31 7.03 5.78 16.40
C ASP A 31 6.85 5.35 14.93
N GLY A 32 6.73 6.31 14.01
CA GLY A 32 6.65 6.04 12.57
C GLY A 32 5.36 5.33 12.12
N ARG A 33 4.32 5.32 12.97
CA ARG A 33 3.06 4.65 12.68
C ARG A 33 2.20 5.48 11.72
N ILE A 34 1.60 4.81 10.76
CA ILE A 34 0.65 5.37 9.80
C ILE A 34 -0.68 4.65 9.99
N TYR A 35 -1.77 5.39 10.21
CA TYR A 35 -3.10 4.78 10.24
C TYR A 35 -3.41 4.12 8.89
N ILE A 36 -3.71 2.83 8.89
CA ILE A 36 -3.89 2.05 7.66
C ILE A 36 -5.01 2.60 6.77
N GLU A 37 -6.04 3.20 7.38
CA GLU A 37 -7.15 3.83 6.67
C GLU A 37 -6.70 5.00 5.78
N ARG A 38 -5.61 5.68 6.13
CA ARG A 38 -5.05 6.80 5.36
C ARG A 38 -4.42 6.35 4.04
N ILE A 39 -4.06 5.07 3.94
CA ILE A 39 -3.59 4.42 2.71
C ILE A 39 -4.78 3.74 2.01
N ASN A 40 -5.64 3.08 2.77
CA ASN A 40 -6.77 2.30 2.27
C ASN A 40 -7.81 3.17 1.55
N ALA A 41 -8.15 4.33 2.13
CA ALA A 41 -9.12 5.26 1.55
C ALA A 41 -8.73 5.77 0.15
N PRO A 42 -7.53 6.38 -0.06
CA PRO A 42 -7.15 6.83 -1.40
C PRO A 42 -7.00 5.65 -2.37
N PHE A 43 -6.48 4.49 -1.93
CA PHE A 43 -6.40 3.29 -2.77
C PHE A 43 -7.76 2.87 -3.33
N MET A 44 -8.79 2.82 -2.50
CA MET A 44 -10.12 2.39 -2.93
C MET A 44 -10.93 3.50 -3.62
N PHE A 45 -10.94 4.70 -3.08
CA PHE A 45 -11.85 5.75 -3.54
C PHE A 45 -11.27 6.62 -4.65
N GLU A 46 -9.96 6.84 -4.67
CA GLU A 46 -9.31 7.66 -5.70
C GLU A 46 -8.77 6.77 -6.83
N LEU A 47 -8.02 5.72 -6.48
CA LEU A 47 -7.39 4.82 -7.46
C LEU A 47 -8.31 3.70 -7.94
N LYS A 48 -9.53 3.60 -7.38
CA LYS A 48 -10.55 2.59 -7.73
C LYS A 48 -10.09 1.15 -7.56
N GLY A 49 -9.12 0.91 -6.66
CA GLY A 49 -8.78 -0.44 -6.22
C GLY A 49 -9.89 -1.05 -5.36
N SER A 50 -9.90 -2.37 -5.23
CA SER A 50 -10.82 -3.11 -4.38
C SER A 50 -10.18 -3.53 -3.06
N GLY A 51 -11.01 -3.87 -2.07
CA GLY A 51 -10.52 -4.39 -0.78
C GLY A 51 -9.70 -5.68 -0.92
N THR A 52 -10.04 -6.54 -1.88
CA THR A 52 -9.26 -7.76 -2.17
C THR A 52 -7.85 -7.43 -2.66
N GLU A 53 -7.73 -6.44 -3.55
CA GLU A 53 -6.44 -5.98 -4.09
C GLU A 53 -5.61 -5.26 -3.04
N PHE A 54 -6.25 -4.40 -2.23
CA PHE A 54 -5.60 -3.77 -1.08
C PHE A 54 -5.00 -4.84 -0.16
N GLY A 55 -5.80 -5.86 0.21
CA GLY A 55 -5.33 -6.95 1.06
C GLY A 55 -4.21 -7.77 0.43
N ALA A 56 -4.26 -8.03 -0.88
CA ALA A 56 -3.21 -8.74 -1.60
C ALA A 56 -1.90 -7.93 -1.66
N GLY A 57 -1.99 -6.65 -1.99
CA GLY A 57 -0.85 -5.73 -2.00
C GLY A 57 -0.24 -5.53 -0.61
N LEU A 58 -1.07 -5.40 0.43
CA LEU A 58 -0.57 -5.27 1.80
C LEU A 58 0.19 -6.52 2.26
N ARG A 59 -0.35 -7.72 2.00
CA ARG A 59 0.36 -8.98 2.31
C ARG A 59 1.67 -9.09 1.56
N TYR A 60 1.69 -8.69 0.28
CA TYR A 60 2.90 -8.70 -0.52
C TYR A 60 3.94 -7.72 0.03
N ALA A 61 3.56 -6.47 0.31
CA ALA A 61 4.45 -5.46 0.89
C ALA A 61 5.05 -5.90 2.24
N VAL A 62 4.25 -6.54 3.09
CA VAL A 62 4.73 -7.10 4.37
C VAL A 62 5.71 -8.25 4.15
N ALA A 63 5.41 -9.16 3.22
CA ALA A 63 6.30 -10.28 2.90
C ALA A 63 7.65 -9.83 2.34
N GLN A 64 7.68 -8.73 1.59
CA GLN A 64 8.93 -8.11 1.08
C GLN A 64 9.62 -7.21 2.11
N GLY A 65 9.01 -7.02 3.28
CA GLY A 65 9.53 -6.12 4.32
C GLY A 65 9.42 -4.64 3.99
N TRP A 66 8.66 -4.24 2.96
CA TRP A 66 8.48 -2.83 2.56
C TRP A 66 7.57 -2.06 3.52
N LEU A 67 6.55 -2.75 4.03
CA LEU A 67 5.66 -2.25 5.06
C LEU A 67 5.66 -3.22 6.24
N GLU A 68 5.52 -2.72 7.46
CA GLU A 68 5.25 -3.52 8.64
C GLU A 68 3.82 -3.29 9.09
N LEU A 69 3.00 -4.35 9.17
CA LEU A 69 1.65 -4.28 9.71
C LEU A 69 1.69 -4.49 11.22
N HIS A 70 1.18 -3.53 11.98
CA HIS A 70 1.05 -3.65 13.43
C HIS A 70 0.04 -4.76 13.78
N GLU A 71 0.24 -5.47 14.89
CA GLU A 71 -0.59 -6.61 15.32
C GLU A 71 -2.09 -6.26 15.47
N SER A 72 -2.40 -5.00 15.81
CA SER A 72 -3.78 -4.52 15.92
C SER A 72 -4.49 -4.39 14.57
N GLY A 73 -3.75 -4.44 13.46
CA GLY A 73 -4.25 -4.15 12.11
C GLY A 73 -4.54 -2.68 11.83
N THR A 74 -4.39 -1.79 12.82
CA THR A 74 -4.74 -0.35 12.72
C THR A 74 -3.65 0.47 12.05
N TYR A 75 -2.41 0.03 12.18
CA TYR A 75 -1.25 0.80 11.74
C TYR A 75 -0.37 0.00 10.80
N VAL A 76 0.26 0.71 9.89
CA VAL A 76 1.46 0.23 9.19
C VAL A 76 2.65 1.15 9.51
N ARG A 77 3.87 0.66 9.30
CA ARG A 77 5.06 1.51 9.21
C ARG A 77 5.73 1.31 7.86
N LEU A 78 6.21 2.40 7.25
CA LEU A 78 7.10 2.32 6.11
C LEU A 78 8.50 1.89 6.58
N LYS A 79 9.10 0.93 5.89
CA LYS A 79 10.44 0.41 6.20
C LYS A 79 11.44 0.97 5.19
N SER A 80 12.72 0.99 5.56
CA SER A 80 13.79 1.48 4.69
C SER A 80 13.81 0.78 3.33
N THR A 81 13.59 -0.54 3.29
CA THR A 81 13.50 -1.30 2.03
C THR A 81 12.31 -0.89 1.15
N GLY A 82 11.25 -0.31 1.74
CA GLY A 82 10.16 0.30 0.99
C GLY A 82 10.49 1.72 0.52
N GLU A 83 11.22 2.50 1.33
CA GLU A 83 11.72 3.82 0.94
C GLU A 83 12.69 3.72 -0.25
N ASP A 84 13.53 2.68 -0.28
CA ASP A 84 14.47 2.41 -1.36
C ASP A 84 13.77 2.23 -2.73
N LEU A 85 12.51 1.79 -2.74
CA LEU A 85 11.71 1.68 -3.97
C LEU A 85 11.32 3.04 -4.56
N LEU A 86 11.38 4.10 -3.76
CA LEU A 86 10.98 5.46 -4.13
C LEU A 86 12.18 6.31 -4.57
N ALA A 87 13.40 5.85 -4.29
CA ALA A 87 14.60 6.44 -4.86
C ALA A 87 14.54 6.26 -6.38
N LYS A 88 14.46 7.39 -7.11
CA LYS A 88 14.64 7.39 -8.56
C LYS A 88 16.10 7.10 -8.88
N ASP A 89 16.34 6.26 -9.88
CA ASP A 89 17.60 6.26 -10.63
C ASP A 89 17.93 7.67 -11.19
#